data_AF-A0A0D0AQQ1-F1
#
_entry.id   AF-A0A0D0AQQ1-F1
#
_cell.length_a   1.000
_cell.length_b   1.000
_cell.length_c   1.000
_cell.angle_alpha   90.00
_cell.angle_beta   90.00
_cell.angle_gamma   90.00
#
_symmetry.space_group_name_H-M   'P 1'
#
loop_
_entity.id
_entity.type
_entity.pdbx_description
1 polymer ?
#
loop_
_entity_poly.entity_id
_entity_poly.type
_entity_poly.pdbx_seq_one_letter_code
_entity_poly.pdbx_strand_id
1 'polypeptide(L)'
;MLTYARETWHEKIIHGLAMGLAFIFYGRREEADSMITSLLTVKDPILRYGGVYTLALANAGTSNNDAVWQLPHTAVLDTSVDNPGQVPRIVQLLSESYNPHVRCGATLALGIACAGTSLQDAVDILEPMTKDNIGFMRQSAFIALGMILVRQSEPSSPSMSSTRALYTKVMSNKHEDPTARLMDAGGRNVTISLQSRVGSKNMNAIVGMAIFCQIWYWYPLVHCMCLMFEPTAIIGLNEDEARIQVPKFEFVSSARPSLFAYPPPATPLKRETPAKAATTVLSTTAKVKAREKKKQLQMQTLWIWYASLSLDGLSSTNTSEDIELKRKSEPSSENVVNFSRVTPMQLACISFPLEGWYQPVHLYH
;
A
#
# COMPACT_ATOMS: atom_id res chain seq x y z
N MET A 1 6.63 -16.91 33.13
CA MET A 1 6.77 -17.03 31.66
C MET A 1 8.19 -17.40 31.27
N LEU A 2 9.21 -16.61 31.63
CA LEU A 2 10.61 -16.88 31.23
C LEU A 2 11.13 -18.26 31.68
N THR A 3 10.90 -18.66 32.93
CA THR A 3 11.32 -19.97 33.45
C THR A 3 10.74 -21.11 32.63
N TYR A 4 9.42 -21.08 32.41
CA TYR A 4 8.72 -22.09 31.63
C TYR A 4 9.17 -22.12 30.15
N ALA A 5 9.50 -20.97 29.57
CA ALA A 5 10.02 -20.88 28.21
C ALA A 5 11.42 -21.52 28.06
N ARG A 6 12.21 -21.63 29.14
CA ARG A 6 13.52 -22.30 29.15
C ARG A 6 13.42 -23.82 29.35
N GLU A 7 12.36 -24.28 30.02
CA GLU A 7 12.17 -25.69 30.35
C GLU A 7 11.48 -26.48 29.23
N THR A 8 10.66 -25.80 28.43
CA THR A 8 9.87 -26.44 27.39
C THR A 8 10.66 -26.69 26.11
N TRP A 9 10.37 -27.81 25.45
CA TRP A 9 10.93 -28.18 24.14
C TRP A 9 10.03 -27.77 22.97
N HIS A 10 8.82 -27.28 23.26
CA HIS A 10 7.84 -26.95 22.24
C HIS A 10 8.07 -25.54 21.69
N GLU A 11 8.65 -25.45 20.49
CA GLU A 11 8.99 -24.17 19.85
C GLU A 11 7.81 -23.19 19.79
N LYS A 12 6.58 -23.67 19.55
CA LYS A 12 5.36 -22.82 19.49
C LYS A 12 5.06 -22.15 20.82
N ILE A 13 5.28 -22.89 21.91
CA ILE A 13 5.09 -22.39 23.26
C ILE A 13 6.18 -21.36 23.59
N ILE A 14 7.44 -21.65 23.25
CA ILE A 14 8.56 -20.72 23.43
C ILE A 14 8.29 -19.42 22.67
N HIS A 15 7.88 -19.51 21.40
CA HIS A 15 7.60 -18.35 20.54
C HIS A 15 6.44 -17.51 21.07
N GLY A 16 5.35 -18.15 21.49
CA GLY A 16 4.21 -17.48 22.11
C GLY A 16 4.59 -16.77 23.41
N LEU A 17 5.39 -17.41 24.27
CA LEU A 17 5.88 -16.83 25.52
C LEU A 17 6.89 -15.69 25.26
N ALA A 18 7.72 -15.80 24.24
CA ALA A 18 8.68 -14.79 23.84
C ALA A 18 7.98 -13.49 23.41
N MET A 19 6.96 -13.60 22.56
CA MET A 19 6.13 -12.44 22.17
C MET A 19 5.27 -11.93 23.34
N GLY A 20 4.74 -12.83 24.17
CA GLY A 20 3.99 -12.46 25.37
C GLY A 20 4.81 -11.64 26.37
N LEU A 21 6.07 -12.02 26.58
CA LEU A 21 7.02 -11.23 27.37
C LEU A 21 7.25 -9.85 26.75
N ALA A 22 7.42 -9.77 25.43
CA ALA A 22 7.61 -8.50 24.75
C ALA A 22 6.42 -7.54 24.92
N PHE A 23 5.18 -8.04 24.94
CA PHE A 23 3.99 -7.22 25.19
C PHE A 23 3.87 -6.71 26.63
N ILE A 24 4.34 -7.48 27.63
CA ILE A 24 4.30 -7.05 29.04
C ILE A 24 5.14 -5.78 29.26
N PHE A 25 6.26 -5.67 28.53
CA PHE A 25 7.21 -4.55 28.64
C PHE A 25 6.93 -3.40 27.66
N TYR A 26 5.77 -3.40 26.98
CA TYR A 26 5.40 -2.31 26.09
C TYR A 26 5.43 -0.94 26.81
N GLY A 27 6.22 -0.01 26.30
CA GLY A 27 6.35 1.36 26.83
C GLY A 27 7.08 1.49 28.18
N ARG A 28 7.66 0.41 28.72
CA ARG A 28 8.33 0.44 30.04
C ARG A 28 9.80 0.87 30.03
N ARG A 29 10.38 1.11 28.85
CA ARG A 29 11.76 1.64 28.66
C ARG A 29 12.79 0.92 29.55
N GLU A 30 13.46 1.65 30.44
CA GLU A 30 14.58 1.19 31.29
C GLU A 30 14.21 0.00 32.19
N GLU A 31 12.95 -0.14 32.61
CA GLU A 31 12.52 -1.31 33.40
C GLU A 31 12.70 -2.62 32.64
N ALA A 32 12.68 -2.57 31.30
CA ALA A 32 12.83 -3.72 30.44
C ALA A 32 14.30 -4.12 30.22
N ASP A 33 15.28 -3.27 30.50
CA ASP A 33 16.69 -3.49 30.11
C ASP A 33 17.29 -4.75 30.75
N SER A 34 16.96 -4.99 32.02
CA SER A 34 17.38 -6.21 32.74
C SER A 34 16.85 -7.49 32.06
N MET A 35 15.61 -7.44 31.57
CA MET A 35 14.95 -8.54 30.89
C MET A 35 15.44 -8.72 29.46
N ILE A 36 15.67 -7.61 28.73
CA ILE A 36 16.23 -7.61 27.38
C ILE A 36 17.62 -8.25 27.40
N THR A 37 18.49 -7.81 28.30
CA THR A 37 19.83 -8.38 28.48
C THR A 37 19.75 -9.88 28.77
N SER A 38 18.86 -10.26 29.69
CA SER A 38 18.63 -11.66 30.04
C SER A 38 18.14 -12.52 28.87
N LEU A 39 17.38 -11.97 27.93
CA LEU A 39 16.88 -12.67 26.75
C LEU A 39 17.94 -12.74 25.63
N LEU A 40 18.74 -11.69 25.45
CA LEU A 40 19.79 -11.63 24.43
C LEU A 40 20.98 -12.55 24.74
N THR A 41 21.30 -12.77 26.02
CA THR A 41 22.38 -13.68 26.45
C THR A 41 22.02 -15.16 26.29
N VAL A 42 20.73 -15.50 26.19
CA VAL A 42 20.29 -16.90 26.11
C VAL A 42 20.73 -17.55 24.79
N LYS A 43 21.12 -18.83 24.84
CA LYS A 43 21.57 -19.60 23.67
C LYS A 43 20.45 -19.79 22.62
N ASP A 44 19.21 -19.97 23.08
CA ASP A 44 18.07 -20.26 22.23
C ASP A 44 17.74 -19.10 21.28
N PRO A 45 17.73 -19.32 19.96
CA PRO A 45 17.46 -18.26 18.98
C PRO A 45 16.08 -17.61 19.13
N ILE A 46 15.05 -18.38 19.52
CA ILE A 46 13.68 -17.89 19.66
C ILE A 46 13.56 -16.90 20.84
N LEU A 47 14.25 -17.16 21.93
CA LEU A 47 14.27 -16.26 23.09
C LEU A 47 15.06 -14.98 22.80
N ARG A 48 16.17 -15.08 22.05
CA ARG A 48 16.88 -13.90 21.56
C ARG A 48 16.02 -13.06 20.62
N TYR A 49 15.28 -13.70 19.73
CA TYR A 49 14.30 -13.05 18.87
C TYR A 49 13.23 -12.30 19.70
N GLY A 50 12.66 -12.93 20.72
CA GLY A 50 11.78 -12.26 21.68
C GLY A 50 12.42 -11.08 22.42
N GLY A 51 13.71 -11.18 22.75
CA GLY A 51 14.50 -10.08 23.33
C GLY A 51 14.54 -8.85 22.42
N VAL A 52 14.75 -9.04 21.11
CA VAL A 52 14.73 -7.96 20.13
C VAL A 52 13.34 -7.30 20.03
N TYR A 53 12.26 -8.10 20.04
CA TYR A 53 10.89 -7.54 20.08
C TYR A 53 10.60 -6.80 21.39
N THR A 54 11.13 -7.29 22.51
CA THR A 54 10.98 -6.63 23.82
C THR A 54 11.68 -5.27 23.81
N LEU A 55 12.90 -5.19 23.27
CA LEU A 55 13.64 -3.94 23.07
C LEU A 55 12.86 -2.95 22.17
N ALA A 56 12.32 -3.43 21.05
CA ALA A 56 11.56 -2.62 20.11
C ALA A 56 10.25 -2.09 20.72
N LEU A 57 9.48 -2.93 21.44
CA LEU A 57 8.21 -2.54 22.04
C LEU A 57 8.37 -1.67 23.29
N ALA A 58 9.43 -1.88 24.07
CA ALA A 58 9.75 -1.02 25.22
C ALA A 58 10.10 0.42 24.78
N ASN A 59 10.80 0.57 23.64
CA ASN A 59 11.26 1.84 23.10
C ASN A 59 10.41 2.36 21.90
N ALA A 60 9.27 1.74 21.61
CA ALA A 60 8.44 2.12 20.46
C ALA A 60 8.06 3.59 20.53
N GLY A 61 8.31 4.38 19.47
CA GLY A 61 8.02 5.82 19.41
C GLY A 61 8.84 6.68 20.37
N THR A 62 10.08 6.26 20.66
CA THR A 62 11.10 7.09 21.32
C THR A 62 12.36 7.09 20.47
N SER A 63 13.12 8.19 20.48
CA SER A 63 14.41 8.31 19.81
C SER A 63 15.58 7.92 20.72
N ASN A 64 15.42 6.85 21.50
CA ASN A 64 16.50 6.38 22.35
C ASN A 64 17.58 5.70 21.50
N ASN A 65 18.72 6.39 21.36
CA ASN A 65 19.85 5.88 20.59
C ASN A 65 20.46 4.63 21.23
N ASP A 66 20.45 4.51 22.56
CA ASP A 66 21.05 3.36 23.26
C ASP A 66 20.40 2.03 22.85
N ALA A 67 19.08 2.05 22.65
CA ALA A 67 18.34 0.90 22.15
C ALA A 67 18.72 0.55 20.70
N VAL A 68 19.05 1.54 19.88
CA VAL A 68 19.51 1.35 18.50
C VAL A 68 20.94 0.79 18.47
N TRP A 69 21.83 1.28 19.35
CA TRP A 69 23.20 0.79 19.49
C TRP A 69 23.29 -0.66 19.94
N GLN A 70 22.33 -1.15 20.72
CA GLN A 70 22.23 -2.56 21.10
C GLN A 70 21.92 -3.48 19.91
N LEU A 71 21.46 -2.94 18.78
CA LEU A 71 21.21 -3.69 17.54
C LEU A 71 22.43 -3.57 16.60
N PRO A 72 23.29 -4.60 16.51
CA PRO A 72 24.62 -4.49 15.89
C PRO A 72 24.59 -4.21 14.39
N HIS A 73 23.48 -4.51 13.71
CA HIS A 73 23.30 -4.19 12.29
C HIS A 73 22.63 -2.84 12.02
N THR A 74 22.16 -2.15 13.07
CA THR A 74 21.54 -0.81 13.00
C THR A 74 22.47 0.27 13.55
N ALA A 75 23.47 -0.11 14.36
CA ALA A 75 24.51 0.71 14.98
C ALA A 75 25.47 1.45 14.01
N VAL A 76 25.18 1.54 12.71
CA VAL A 76 26.02 2.30 11.76
C VAL A 76 25.45 3.72 11.51
N LEU A 77 24.30 4.08 12.10
CA LEU A 77 23.49 5.20 11.64
C LEU A 77 23.12 6.15 12.80
N ASP A 78 23.83 7.28 12.90
CA ASP A 78 23.73 8.36 13.90
C ASP A 78 22.44 9.23 13.83
N THR A 79 21.37 8.76 13.19
CA THR A 79 20.22 9.62 12.86
C THR A 79 18.99 9.27 13.69
N SER A 80 18.41 10.30 14.33
CA SER A 80 17.11 10.26 15.01
C SER A 80 16.02 9.75 14.07
N VAL A 81 15.51 8.54 14.30
CA VAL A 81 14.50 7.83 13.47
C VAL A 81 13.08 8.42 13.54
N ASP A 82 12.94 9.69 13.91
CA ASP A 82 11.65 10.32 14.23
C ASP A 82 10.85 10.70 12.97
N ASN A 83 11.50 10.81 11.80
CA ASN A 83 10.85 11.17 10.54
C ASN A 83 10.85 10.00 9.54
N PRO A 84 9.68 9.61 8.99
CA PRO A 84 9.59 8.50 8.03
C PRO A 84 10.37 8.75 6.74
N GLY A 85 10.71 10.00 6.43
CA GLY A 85 11.54 10.37 5.28
C GLY A 85 13.03 9.96 5.39
N GLN A 86 13.55 9.73 6.60
CA GLN A 86 14.97 9.34 6.79
C GLN A 86 15.17 7.82 6.74
N VAL A 87 14.11 7.05 6.99
CA VAL A 87 14.16 5.58 7.03
C VAL A 87 14.58 4.94 5.70
N PRO A 88 14.11 5.39 4.51
CA PRO A 88 14.57 4.84 3.24
C PRO A 88 16.09 4.91 3.08
N ARG A 89 16.72 6.01 3.51
CA ARG A 89 18.17 6.20 3.41
C ARG A 89 18.96 5.22 4.29
N ILE A 90 18.47 4.98 5.50
CA ILE A 90 19.03 4.03 6.47
C ILE A 90 18.92 2.59 5.93
N VAL A 91 17.73 2.24 5.45
CA VAL A 91 17.38 0.87 5.07
C VAL A 91 17.96 0.48 3.72
N GLN A 92 18.28 1.44 2.84
CA GLN A 92 18.87 1.18 1.54
C GLN A 92 20.11 0.27 1.62
N LEU A 93 21.04 0.55 2.54
CA LEU A 93 22.25 -0.25 2.73
C LEU A 93 21.94 -1.68 3.19
N LEU A 94 20.94 -1.86 4.05
CA LEU A 94 20.52 -3.17 4.54
C LEU A 94 19.79 -3.99 3.46
N SER A 95 19.09 -3.30 2.55
CA SER A 95 18.34 -3.92 1.46
C SER A 95 19.25 -4.54 0.39
N GLU A 96 20.50 -4.09 0.29
CA GLU A 96 21.51 -4.63 -0.64
C GLU A 96 22.32 -5.79 -0.04
N SER A 97 22.05 -6.19 1.20
CA SER A 97 22.78 -7.27 1.86
C SER A 97 22.60 -8.62 1.15
N TYR A 98 23.65 -9.45 1.12
CA TYR A 98 23.58 -10.78 0.50
C TYR A 98 22.59 -11.72 1.22
N ASN A 99 22.41 -11.55 2.54
CA ASN A 99 21.54 -12.41 3.33
C ASN A 99 20.05 -12.08 3.07
N PRO A 100 19.24 -13.03 2.57
CA PRO A 100 17.85 -12.77 2.27
C PRO A 100 16.99 -12.46 3.51
N HIS A 101 17.37 -12.92 4.69
CA HIS A 101 16.64 -12.60 5.93
C HIS A 101 16.84 -11.14 6.34
N VAL A 102 18.05 -10.59 6.14
CA VAL A 102 18.35 -9.18 6.43
C VAL A 102 17.60 -8.29 5.44
N ARG A 103 17.59 -8.65 4.15
CA ARG A 103 16.79 -7.95 3.14
C ARG A 103 15.30 -7.97 3.45
N CYS A 104 14.76 -9.13 3.85
CA CYS A 104 13.36 -9.27 4.24
C CYS A 104 12.99 -8.41 5.48
N GLY A 105 13.88 -8.36 6.47
CA GLY A 105 13.72 -7.47 7.63
C GLY A 105 13.75 -6.00 7.24
N ALA A 106 14.67 -5.62 6.35
CA ALA A 106 14.80 -4.27 5.81
C ALA A 106 13.54 -3.84 5.03
N THR A 107 13.04 -4.67 4.12
CA THR A 107 11.83 -4.37 3.32
C THR A 107 10.60 -4.22 4.20
N LEU A 108 10.40 -5.09 5.20
CA LEU A 108 9.30 -4.93 6.16
C LEU A 108 9.47 -3.69 7.02
N ALA A 109 10.67 -3.39 7.53
CA ALA A 109 10.92 -2.19 8.32
C ALA A 109 10.58 -0.91 7.54
N LEU A 110 10.94 -0.87 6.25
CA LEU A 110 10.58 0.22 5.34
C LEU A 110 9.06 0.33 5.16
N GLY A 111 8.37 -0.79 4.97
CA GLY A 111 6.91 -0.84 4.84
C GLY A 111 6.17 -0.36 6.09
N ILE A 112 6.67 -0.73 7.27
CA ILE A 112 6.09 -0.35 8.57
C ILE A 112 6.33 1.14 8.85
N ALA A 113 7.56 1.63 8.62
CA ALA A 113 7.90 3.02 8.88
C ALA A 113 7.25 4.00 7.91
N CYS A 114 7.12 3.61 6.64
CA CYS A 114 6.54 4.45 5.58
C CYS A 114 5.06 4.12 5.30
N ALA A 115 4.37 3.46 6.23
CA ALA A 115 2.97 3.09 6.04
C ALA A 115 2.09 4.32 5.81
N GLY A 116 1.34 4.34 4.71
CA GLY A 116 0.41 5.42 4.37
C GLY A 116 1.02 6.76 3.93
N THR A 117 2.36 6.90 3.85
CA THR A 117 3.03 8.16 3.46
C THR A 117 3.22 8.35 1.96
N SER A 118 3.16 7.27 1.15
CA SER A 118 3.45 7.28 -0.30
C SER A 118 4.80 7.89 -0.70
N LEU A 119 5.85 7.67 0.10
CA LEU A 119 7.20 8.12 -0.26
C LEU A 119 7.72 7.36 -1.49
N GLN A 120 8.10 8.10 -2.54
CA GLN A 120 8.58 7.50 -3.79
C GLN A 120 9.94 6.81 -3.61
N ASP A 121 10.85 7.39 -2.82
CA ASP A 121 12.15 6.79 -2.49
C ASP A 121 12.01 5.37 -1.91
N ALA A 122 10.98 5.15 -1.08
CA ALA A 122 10.70 3.84 -0.51
C ALA A 122 10.16 2.86 -1.56
N VAL A 123 9.35 3.33 -2.51
CA VAL A 123 8.85 2.51 -3.62
C VAL A 123 9.99 2.11 -4.55
N ASP A 124 10.90 3.03 -4.88
CA ASP A 124 12.03 2.78 -5.76
C ASP A 124 12.99 1.71 -5.19
N ILE A 125 13.14 1.66 -3.86
CA ILE A 125 13.90 0.60 -3.17
C ILE A 125 13.16 -0.75 -3.24
N LEU A 126 11.82 -0.77 -3.16
CA LEU A 126 11.02 -2.00 -3.10
C LEU A 126 10.73 -2.62 -4.47
N GLU A 127 10.63 -1.83 -5.53
CA GLU A 127 10.40 -2.33 -6.90
C GLU A 127 11.37 -3.43 -7.33
N PRO A 128 12.71 -3.28 -7.20
CA PRO A 128 13.64 -4.36 -7.55
C PRO A 128 13.47 -5.59 -6.66
N MET A 129 13.05 -5.41 -5.40
CA MET A 129 12.87 -6.51 -4.44
C MET A 129 11.70 -7.43 -4.82
N THR A 130 10.71 -6.93 -5.56
CA THR A 130 9.62 -7.77 -6.10
C THR A 130 10.09 -8.82 -7.11
N LYS A 131 11.29 -8.64 -7.69
CA LYS A 131 11.86 -9.52 -8.71
C LYS A 131 12.94 -10.45 -8.16
N ASP A 132 13.08 -10.55 -6.84
CA ASP A 132 14.07 -11.43 -6.23
C ASP A 132 13.79 -12.92 -6.56
N ASN A 133 14.84 -13.72 -6.49
CA ASN A 133 14.79 -15.16 -6.70
C ASN A 133 14.05 -15.89 -5.56
N ILE A 134 14.03 -15.30 -4.35
CA ILE A 134 13.52 -15.95 -3.14
C ILE A 134 12.05 -15.56 -2.88
N GLY A 135 11.20 -16.57 -2.71
CA GLY A 135 9.75 -16.41 -2.55
C GLY A 135 9.32 -15.51 -1.37
N PHE A 136 9.82 -15.77 -0.15
CA PHE A 136 9.46 -14.98 1.03
C PHE A 136 9.92 -13.52 0.95
N MET A 137 11.01 -13.27 0.23
CA MET A 137 11.52 -11.92 0.01
C MET A 137 10.57 -11.15 -0.91
N ARG A 138 10.17 -11.74 -2.05
CA ARG A 138 9.13 -11.16 -2.92
C ARG A 138 7.84 -10.90 -2.14
N GLN A 139 7.41 -11.85 -1.32
CA GLN A 139 6.22 -11.70 -0.49
C GLN A 139 6.33 -10.51 0.46
N SER A 140 7.48 -10.33 1.13
CA SER A 140 7.74 -9.19 2.00
C SER A 140 7.72 -7.85 1.25
N ALA A 141 8.27 -7.82 0.02
CA ALA A 141 8.27 -6.63 -0.82
C ALA A 141 6.85 -6.24 -1.24
N PHE A 142 6.01 -7.22 -1.60
CA PHE A 142 4.59 -6.95 -1.85
C PHE A 142 3.90 -6.43 -0.59
N ILE A 143 4.02 -7.10 0.55
CA ILE A 143 3.43 -6.63 1.81
C ILE A 143 3.84 -5.18 2.12
N ALA A 144 5.13 -4.85 2.01
CA ALA A 144 5.65 -3.51 2.24
C ALA A 144 5.09 -2.47 1.24
N LEU A 145 5.08 -2.78 -0.06
CA LEU A 145 4.46 -1.93 -1.08
C LEU A 145 2.96 -1.71 -0.80
N GLY A 146 2.28 -2.75 -0.32
CA GLY A 146 0.87 -2.68 0.07
C GLY A 146 0.62 -1.76 1.27
N MET A 147 1.54 -1.73 2.24
CA MET A 147 1.47 -0.84 3.41
C MET A 147 1.75 0.62 3.06
N ILE A 148 2.74 0.88 2.19
CA ILE A 148 3.12 2.25 1.79
C ILE A 148 2.02 2.89 0.95
N LEU A 149 1.44 2.12 0.01
CA LEU A 149 0.40 2.59 -0.92
C LEU A 149 -1.02 2.40 -0.38
N VAL A 150 -1.19 2.07 0.90
CA VAL A 150 -2.52 1.93 1.52
C VAL A 150 -3.30 3.23 1.39
N ARG A 151 -4.59 3.15 1.02
CA ARG A 151 -5.50 4.31 0.90
C ARG A 151 -5.11 5.36 -0.16
N GLN A 152 -3.96 5.24 -0.83
CA GLN A 152 -3.51 6.23 -1.81
C GLN A 152 -4.30 6.12 -3.12
N SER A 153 -4.39 7.22 -3.87
CA SER A 153 -5.07 7.28 -5.17
C SER A 153 -4.05 7.30 -6.31
N GLU A 154 -4.47 6.91 -7.51
CA GLU A 154 -3.62 6.94 -8.71
C GLU A 154 -3.00 8.31 -9.02
N PRO A 155 -3.72 9.45 -8.92
CA PRO A 155 -3.10 10.76 -9.13
C PRO A 155 -2.15 11.17 -8.01
N SER A 156 -2.31 10.64 -6.79
CA SER A 156 -1.41 10.97 -5.66
C SER A 156 -0.06 10.26 -5.74
N SER A 157 -0.02 9.07 -6.35
CA SER A 157 1.20 8.26 -6.46
C SER A 157 1.30 7.63 -7.86
N PRO A 158 2.30 8.02 -8.68
CA PRO A 158 2.42 7.54 -10.07
C PRO A 158 2.63 6.01 -10.14
N SER A 159 3.28 5.45 -9.12
CA SER A 159 3.59 4.02 -8.99
C SER A 159 2.39 3.14 -8.63
N MET A 160 1.21 3.69 -8.33
CA MET A 160 0.05 2.87 -7.94
C MET A 160 -0.49 2.03 -9.11
N SER A 161 -0.51 2.58 -10.33
CA SER A 161 -1.05 1.90 -11.51
C SER A 161 -0.19 0.69 -11.90
N SER A 162 1.14 0.87 -11.95
CA SER A 162 2.12 -0.19 -12.18
C SER A 162 2.05 -1.26 -11.10
N THR A 163 2.03 -0.86 -9.82
CA THR A 163 1.97 -1.78 -8.69
C THR A 163 0.70 -2.63 -8.72
N ARG A 164 -0.47 -2.07 -9.02
CA ARG A 164 -1.71 -2.86 -9.16
C ARG A 164 -1.65 -3.87 -10.31
N ALA A 165 -1.06 -3.48 -11.44
CA ALA A 165 -0.87 -4.42 -12.55
C ALA A 165 0.05 -5.59 -12.15
N LEU A 166 1.09 -5.32 -11.36
CA LEU A 166 1.95 -6.36 -10.79
C LEU A 166 1.18 -7.29 -9.86
N TYR A 167 0.38 -6.76 -8.94
CA TYR A 167 -0.47 -7.58 -8.05
C TYR A 167 -1.43 -8.48 -8.82
N THR A 168 -2.14 -7.95 -9.82
CA THR A 168 -3.05 -8.74 -10.65
C THR A 168 -2.31 -9.86 -11.40
N LYS A 169 -1.11 -9.59 -11.90
CA LYS A 169 -0.27 -10.58 -12.58
C LYS A 169 0.15 -11.71 -11.63
N VAL A 170 0.70 -11.36 -10.47
CA VAL A 170 1.12 -12.29 -9.41
C VAL A 170 -0.05 -13.17 -8.97
N MET A 171 -1.22 -12.56 -8.71
CA MET A 171 -2.43 -13.29 -8.29
C MET A 171 -2.97 -14.23 -9.37
N SER A 172 -2.77 -13.91 -10.66
CA SER A 172 -3.18 -14.78 -11.77
C SER A 172 -2.27 -16.00 -11.92
N ASN A 173 -1.05 -15.92 -11.42
CA ASN A 173 -0.06 -16.99 -11.51
C ASN A 173 -0.25 -17.98 -10.37
N LYS A 174 -0.63 -19.22 -10.69
CA LYS A 174 -0.77 -20.30 -9.70
C LYS A 174 0.57 -20.75 -9.10
N HIS A 175 1.69 -20.48 -9.79
CA HIS A 175 3.04 -20.91 -9.39
C HIS A 175 3.77 -19.93 -8.48
N GLU A 176 3.10 -18.83 -8.10
CA GLU A 176 3.67 -17.86 -7.16
C GLU A 176 3.08 -18.05 -5.76
N ASP A 177 3.85 -17.66 -4.76
CA ASP A 177 3.44 -17.75 -3.36
C ASP A 177 2.23 -16.82 -3.09
N PRO A 178 1.30 -17.22 -2.20
CA PRO A 178 0.15 -16.39 -1.86
C PRO A 178 0.61 -15.06 -1.24
N THR A 179 0.32 -13.96 -1.93
CA THR A 179 0.61 -12.59 -1.52
C THR A 179 -0.65 -11.90 -1.00
N ALA A 180 -0.52 -11.16 0.11
CA ALA A 180 -1.64 -10.44 0.70
C ALA A 180 -1.78 -9.05 0.05
N ARG A 181 -2.99 -8.74 -0.44
CA ARG A 181 -3.32 -7.41 -0.99
C ARG A 181 -3.74 -6.47 0.13
N LEU A 182 -2.79 -5.71 0.68
CA LEU A 182 -3.08 -4.73 1.73
C LEU A 182 -3.56 -3.37 1.21
N MET A 183 -3.34 -3.08 -0.08
CA MET A 183 -3.67 -1.78 -0.70
C MET A 183 -5.16 -1.42 -0.66
N ASP A 184 -6.04 -2.43 -0.71
CA ASP A 184 -7.50 -2.26 -0.79
C ASP A 184 -8.20 -2.62 0.54
N ALA A 185 -7.46 -2.62 1.64
CA ALA A 185 -7.97 -2.91 2.98
C ALA A 185 -9.20 -2.03 3.33
N GLY A 186 -10.26 -2.66 3.85
CA GLY A 186 -11.49 -1.96 4.23
C GLY A 186 -12.15 -1.18 3.08
N GLY A 187 -11.96 -1.60 1.83
CA GLY A 187 -12.42 -0.84 0.66
C GLY A 187 -11.73 0.52 0.51
N ARG A 188 -10.50 0.66 1.02
CA ARG A 188 -9.72 1.91 1.11
C ARG A 188 -10.27 2.94 2.11
N ASN A 189 -11.17 2.54 3.00
CA ASN A 189 -11.67 3.38 4.10
C ASN A 189 -10.79 3.33 5.33
N VAL A 190 -9.73 2.55 5.26
CA VAL A 190 -8.85 2.23 6.37
C VAL A 190 -7.43 2.61 5.99
N THR A 191 -6.69 3.12 6.96
CA THR A 191 -5.26 3.36 6.87
C THR A 191 -4.53 2.52 7.92
N ILE A 192 -3.22 2.40 7.76
CA ILE A 192 -2.33 1.84 8.76
C ILE A 192 -1.56 3.01 9.36
N SER A 193 -1.74 3.27 10.66
CA SER A 193 -1.10 4.36 11.39
C SER A 193 -0.62 3.88 12.75
N LEU A 194 0.68 3.95 13.00
CA LEU A 194 1.28 3.60 14.30
C LEU A 194 1.27 4.78 15.28
N GLN A 195 1.05 5.99 14.76
CA GLN A 195 0.94 7.22 15.51
C GLN A 195 -0.44 7.82 15.24
N SER A 196 -1.09 8.30 16.29
CA SER A 196 -2.24 9.18 16.18
C SER A 196 -1.79 10.52 15.57
N ARG A 197 -2.74 11.29 15.06
CA ARG A 197 -2.50 12.62 14.49
C ARG A 197 -1.89 13.60 15.50
N VAL A 198 -2.16 13.39 16.79
CA VAL A 198 -1.61 14.20 17.89
C VAL A 198 -0.14 13.83 18.18
N GLY A 199 0.40 12.79 17.52
CA GLY A 199 1.75 12.28 17.76
C GLY A 199 1.84 11.27 18.91
N SER A 200 0.70 10.91 19.52
CA SER A 200 0.65 9.82 20.50
C SER A 200 0.74 8.44 19.82
N LYS A 201 1.20 7.44 20.54
CA LYS A 201 1.41 6.08 20.00
C LYS A 201 0.07 5.34 19.98
N ASN A 202 -0.28 4.74 18.85
CA ASN A 202 -1.45 3.86 18.77
C ASN A 202 -1.04 2.45 19.21
N MET A 203 -1.33 2.12 20.47
CA MET A 203 -0.97 0.83 21.06
C MET A 203 -1.56 -0.35 20.27
N ASN A 204 -2.83 -0.26 19.88
CA ASN A 204 -3.51 -1.32 19.15
C ASN A 204 -2.83 -1.59 17.80
N ALA A 205 -2.44 -0.52 17.11
CA ALA A 205 -1.77 -0.65 15.82
C ALA A 205 -0.35 -1.20 15.94
N ILE A 206 0.42 -0.77 16.96
CA ILE A 206 1.77 -1.28 17.19
C ILE A 206 1.76 -2.76 17.57
N VAL A 207 0.86 -3.16 18.48
CA VAL A 207 0.70 -4.56 18.89
C VAL A 207 0.21 -5.42 17.72
N GLY A 208 -0.79 -4.95 16.97
CA GLY A 208 -1.30 -5.62 15.77
C GLY A 208 -0.22 -5.84 14.72
N MET A 209 0.61 -4.83 14.47
CA MET A 209 1.75 -4.92 13.55
C MET A 209 2.81 -5.92 14.04
N ALA A 210 3.15 -5.90 15.32
CA ALA A 210 4.14 -6.82 15.90
C ALA A 210 3.69 -8.29 15.81
N ILE A 211 2.39 -8.56 15.97
CA ILE A 211 1.81 -9.90 15.78
C ILE A 211 1.79 -10.27 14.28
N PHE A 212 1.44 -9.32 13.40
CA PHE A 212 1.42 -9.54 11.96
C PHE A 212 2.78 -9.94 11.40
N CYS A 213 3.88 -9.35 11.90
CA CYS A 213 5.24 -9.74 11.53
C CYS A 213 5.57 -11.22 11.82
N GLN A 214 4.79 -11.90 12.66
CA GLN A 214 4.92 -13.33 12.96
C GLN A 214 4.19 -14.26 11.97
N ILE A 215 3.66 -13.71 10.87
CA ILE A 215 2.94 -14.45 9.82
C ILE A 215 3.71 -15.67 9.31
N TRP A 216 5.03 -15.58 9.18
CA TRP A 216 5.85 -16.68 8.66
C TRP A 216 5.97 -17.86 9.64
N TYR A 217 5.74 -17.62 10.93
CA TYR A 217 5.71 -18.69 11.93
C TYR A 217 4.34 -19.37 11.99
N TRP A 218 3.27 -18.57 11.96
CA TRP A 218 1.90 -19.07 12.08
C TRP A 218 0.93 -18.21 11.27
N TYR A 219 0.52 -18.72 10.10
CA TYR A 219 -0.35 -18.00 9.16
C TYR A 219 -1.64 -17.43 9.78
N PRO A 220 -2.35 -18.09 10.72
CA PRO A 220 -3.52 -17.49 11.36
C PRO A 220 -3.28 -16.15 12.06
N LEU A 221 -2.03 -15.79 12.38
CA LEU A 221 -1.71 -14.48 12.97
C LEU A 221 -1.97 -13.31 12.01
N VAL A 222 -2.16 -13.57 10.71
CA VAL A 222 -2.62 -12.57 9.72
C VAL A 222 -3.90 -11.87 10.17
N HIS A 223 -4.81 -12.56 10.87
CA HIS A 223 -6.07 -11.96 11.32
C HIS A 223 -5.87 -10.82 12.32
N CYS A 224 -4.72 -10.75 13.00
CA CYS A 224 -4.40 -9.67 13.92
C CYS A 224 -4.12 -8.34 13.20
N MET A 225 -4.02 -8.36 11.86
CA MET A 225 -3.97 -7.16 11.03
C MET A 225 -5.17 -6.23 11.26
N CYS A 226 -6.32 -6.76 11.69
CA CYS A 226 -7.50 -5.95 12.02
C CYS A 226 -7.24 -4.90 13.12
N LEU A 227 -6.26 -5.11 14.00
CA LEU A 227 -5.93 -4.16 15.07
C LEU A 227 -5.10 -2.96 14.60
N MET A 228 -4.42 -3.09 13.44
CA MET A 228 -3.61 -2.01 12.86
C MET A 228 -4.39 -1.12 11.89
N PHE A 229 -5.64 -1.48 11.64
CA PHE A 229 -6.54 -0.78 10.76
C PHE A 229 -7.27 0.34 11.49
N GLU A 230 -6.96 1.57 11.10
CA GLU A 230 -7.62 2.77 11.60
C GLU A 230 -8.57 3.32 10.51
N PRO A 231 -9.87 3.45 10.78
CA PRO A 231 -10.81 3.99 9.80
C PRO A 231 -10.57 5.49 9.57
N THR A 232 -10.54 5.91 8.31
CA THR A 232 -10.38 7.31 7.91
C THR A 232 -11.71 7.87 7.41
N ALA A 233 -12.50 8.42 8.32
CA ALA A 233 -13.77 9.11 8.02
C ALA A 233 -13.94 10.34 8.92
N ILE A 234 -14.68 11.33 8.43
CA ILE A 234 -15.20 12.39 9.29
C ILE A 234 -16.58 11.96 9.77
N ILE A 235 -16.76 11.97 11.08
CA ILE A 235 -18.01 11.66 11.74
C ILE A 235 -18.33 12.85 12.63
N GLY A 236 -19.33 13.64 12.25
CA GLY A 236 -19.90 14.65 13.14
C GLY A 236 -21.02 14.04 13.96
N LEU A 237 -21.02 14.35 15.25
CA LEU A 237 -22.01 13.94 16.23
C LEU A 237 -22.51 15.18 16.96
N ASN A 238 -23.81 15.22 17.24
CA ASN A 238 -24.39 16.25 18.10
C ASN A 238 -24.58 15.70 19.51
N GLU A 239 -24.30 16.54 20.49
CA GLU A 239 -24.62 16.29 21.90
C GLU A 239 -25.98 16.94 22.23
N ASP A 240 -27.07 16.22 21.96
CA ASP A 240 -28.39 16.60 22.46
C ASP A 240 -28.68 15.78 23.73
N GLU A 241 -28.36 16.37 24.90
CA GLU A 241 -28.63 16.10 26.34
C GLU A 241 -28.87 14.66 26.88
N ALA A 242 -29.19 13.64 26.07
CA ALA A 242 -29.29 12.24 26.46
C ALA A 242 -29.07 11.21 25.31
N ARG A 243 -28.91 11.64 24.05
CA ARG A 243 -28.68 10.73 22.91
C ARG A 243 -27.68 11.29 21.92
N ILE A 244 -26.70 10.46 21.55
CA ILE A 244 -25.78 10.74 20.43
C ILE A 244 -26.61 10.71 19.14
N GLN A 245 -26.85 11.87 18.54
CA GLN A 245 -27.56 12.00 17.25
C GLN A 245 -26.58 12.31 16.13
N VAL A 246 -26.84 11.76 14.95
CA VAL A 246 -26.06 12.04 13.74
C VAL A 246 -26.70 13.21 12.98
N PRO A 247 -26.07 14.39 12.94
CA PRO A 247 -26.49 15.48 12.07
C PRO A 247 -26.26 15.14 10.59
N LYS A 248 -27.20 15.57 9.76
CA LYS A 248 -27.00 15.67 8.31
C LYS A 248 -26.39 17.03 8.02
N PHE A 249 -25.08 17.08 7.86
CA PHE A 249 -24.37 18.27 7.40
C PHE A 249 -23.43 17.92 6.25
N GLU A 250 -23.06 18.96 5.52
CA GLU A 250 -22.13 18.90 4.40
C GLU A 250 -20.94 19.81 4.69
N PHE A 251 -19.76 19.41 4.23
CA PHE A 251 -18.53 20.21 4.30
C PHE A 251 -17.88 20.30 2.92
N VAL A 252 -17.09 21.34 2.69
CA VAL A 252 -16.49 21.59 1.37
C VAL A 252 -15.04 21.13 1.38
N SER A 253 -14.70 20.22 0.46
CA SER A 253 -13.34 19.82 0.15
C SER A 253 -12.81 20.68 -1.00
N SER A 254 -11.87 21.58 -0.74
CA SER A 254 -11.28 22.51 -1.72
C SER A 254 -10.18 21.83 -2.56
N ALA A 255 -10.51 20.68 -3.14
CA ALA A 255 -9.60 19.89 -3.95
C ALA A 255 -10.37 19.15 -5.06
N ARG A 256 -9.66 18.75 -6.11
CA ARG A 256 -10.25 18.01 -7.24
C ARG A 256 -10.80 16.65 -6.75
N PRO A 257 -12.07 16.31 -7.01
CA PRO A 257 -12.67 15.03 -6.58
C PRO A 257 -11.86 13.81 -7.03
N SER A 258 -11.30 13.86 -8.23
CA SER A 258 -10.52 12.78 -8.82
C SER A 258 -9.26 12.42 -8.03
N LEU A 259 -8.75 13.37 -7.23
CA LEU A 259 -7.60 13.12 -6.37
C LEU A 259 -7.96 12.14 -5.24
N PHE A 260 -9.21 12.13 -4.78
CA PHE A 260 -9.66 11.32 -3.65
C PHE A 260 -10.65 10.21 -4.03
N ALA A 261 -11.13 10.20 -5.27
CA ALA A 261 -12.04 9.20 -5.81
C ALA A 261 -11.54 7.77 -5.58
N TYR A 262 -12.47 6.85 -5.34
CA TYR A 262 -12.15 5.44 -5.35
C TYR A 262 -11.76 5.02 -6.76
N PRO A 263 -10.73 4.17 -6.91
CA PRO A 263 -10.47 3.57 -8.20
C PRO A 263 -11.65 2.68 -8.61
N PRO A 264 -11.84 2.49 -9.93
CA PRO A 264 -12.80 1.52 -10.40
C PRO A 264 -12.45 0.13 -9.85
N PRO A 265 -13.43 -0.63 -9.33
CA PRO A 265 -13.18 -1.99 -8.88
C PRO A 265 -12.65 -2.82 -10.04
N ALA A 266 -11.68 -3.70 -9.76
CA ALA A 266 -11.19 -4.62 -10.77
C ALA A 266 -12.37 -5.44 -11.29
N THR A 267 -12.64 -5.36 -12.59
CA THR A 267 -13.72 -6.13 -13.20
C THR A 267 -13.44 -7.61 -12.95
N PRO A 268 -14.37 -8.36 -12.33
CA PRO A 268 -14.17 -9.78 -12.14
C PRO A 268 -13.95 -10.41 -13.52
N LEU A 269 -12.96 -11.30 -13.63
CA LEU A 269 -12.71 -12.05 -14.84
C LEU A 269 -14.00 -12.81 -15.16
N LYS A 270 -14.80 -12.29 -16.10
CA LYS A 270 -15.89 -13.06 -16.68
C LYS A 270 -15.22 -14.33 -17.22
N ARG A 271 -15.65 -15.50 -16.75
CA ARG A 271 -15.29 -16.78 -17.36
C ARG A 271 -15.35 -16.57 -18.87
N GLU A 272 -14.25 -16.79 -19.57
CA GLU A 272 -14.20 -16.61 -21.02
C GLU A 272 -15.12 -17.66 -21.67
N THR A 273 -16.40 -17.33 -21.78
CA THR A 273 -17.34 -17.92 -22.71
C THR A 273 -17.32 -17.07 -24.00
N PRO A 274 -17.73 -17.63 -25.16
CA PRO A 274 -17.04 -17.58 -26.47
C PRO A 274 -17.10 -16.25 -27.25
N ALA A 275 -17.07 -15.10 -26.58
CA ALA A 275 -17.15 -13.79 -27.23
C ALA A 275 -15.83 -13.38 -27.94
N LYS A 276 -14.66 -13.76 -27.38
CA LYS A 276 -13.36 -13.49 -27.99
C LYS A 276 -13.12 -14.32 -29.27
N ALA A 277 -13.67 -15.53 -29.34
CA ALA A 277 -13.62 -16.35 -30.55
C ALA A 277 -14.45 -15.73 -31.70
N ALA A 278 -15.65 -15.23 -31.39
CA ALA A 278 -16.52 -14.60 -32.39
C ALA A 278 -15.94 -13.30 -32.96
N THR A 279 -15.30 -12.46 -32.14
CA THR A 279 -14.63 -11.22 -32.60
C THR A 279 -13.39 -11.51 -33.43
N THR A 280 -12.67 -12.60 -33.14
CA THR A 280 -11.50 -13.01 -33.91
C THR A 280 -11.90 -13.49 -35.32
N VAL A 281 -13.00 -14.25 -35.47
CA VAL A 281 -13.52 -14.69 -36.78
C VAL A 281 -14.07 -13.52 -37.62
N LEU A 282 -14.64 -12.49 -37.00
CA LEU A 282 -15.07 -11.27 -37.69
C LEU A 282 -13.88 -10.42 -38.19
N SER A 283 -12.79 -10.36 -37.41
CA SER A 283 -11.60 -9.60 -37.81
C SER A 283 -10.81 -10.27 -38.95
N THR A 284 -10.77 -11.60 -39.00
CA THR A 284 -10.11 -12.35 -40.09
C THR A 284 -10.94 -12.30 -41.37
N THR A 285 -12.26 -12.46 -41.29
CA THR A 285 -13.14 -12.34 -42.48
C THR A 285 -13.18 -10.92 -43.04
N ALA A 286 -13.16 -9.89 -42.19
CA ALA A 286 -13.04 -8.50 -42.65
C ALA A 286 -11.67 -8.20 -43.31
N LYS A 287 -10.56 -8.71 -42.74
CA LYS A 287 -9.22 -8.55 -43.34
C LYS A 287 -9.07 -9.30 -44.66
N VAL A 288 -9.69 -10.47 -44.81
CA VAL A 288 -9.69 -11.23 -46.08
C VAL A 288 -10.51 -10.48 -47.14
N LYS A 289 -11.73 -10.02 -46.82
CA LYS A 289 -12.55 -9.19 -47.73
C LYS A 289 -11.88 -7.86 -48.09
N ALA A 290 -11.17 -7.23 -47.15
CA ALA A 290 -10.41 -6.01 -47.41
C ALA A 290 -9.19 -6.26 -48.33
N ARG A 291 -8.52 -7.41 -48.22
CA ARG A 291 -7.43 -7.81 -49.12
C ARG A 291 -7.94 -8.13 -50.52
N GLU A 292 -9.09 -8.79 -50.65
CA GLU A 292 -9.73 -9.02 -51.96
C GLU A 292 -10.14 -7.72 -52.64
N LYS A 293 -10.78 -6.79 -51.91
CA LYS A 293 -11.09 -5.44 -52.44
C LYS A 293 -9.83 -4.67 -52.85
N LYS A 294 -8.73 -4.78 -52.10
CA LYS A 294 -7.45 -4.13 -52.45
C LYS A 294 -6.82 -4.73 -53.70
N LYS A 295 -6.93 -6.05 -53.91
CA LYS A 295 -6.50 -6.71 -55.15
C LYS A 295 -7.36 -6.30 -56.36
N GLN A 296 -8.68 -6.21 -56.18
CA GLN A 296 -9.60 -5.72 -57.22
C GLN A 296 -9.31 -4.27 -57.59
N LEU A 297 -9.10 -3.39 -56.60
CA LEU A 297 -8.70 -2.01 -56.82
C LEU A 297 -7.33 -1.92 -57.51
N GLN A 298 -6.36 -2.79 -57.19
CA GLN A 298 -5.07 -2.84 -57.90
C GLN A 298 -5.23 -3.26 -59.37
N MET A 299 -6.08 -4.23 -59.68
CA MET A 299 -6.38 -4.61 -61.08
C MET A 299 -7.11 -3.48 -61.81
N GLN A 300 -8.02 -2.77 -61.15
CA GLN A 300 -8.68 -1.57 -61.69
C GLN A 300 -7.68 -0.42 -61.91
N THR A 301 -6.73 -0.23 -60.99
CA THR A 301 -5.69 0.80 -61.09
C THR A 301 -4.70 0.49 -62.23
N LEU A 302 -4.39 -0.79 -62.48
CA LEU A 302 -3.59 -1.21 -63.63
C LEU A 302 -4.30 -0.97 -64.97
N TRP A 303 -5.63 -1.14 -65.00
CA TRP A 303 -6.45 -0.81 -66.17
C TRP A 303 -6.51 0.70 -66.43
N ILE A 304 -6.65 1.50 -65.36
CA ILE A 304 -6.63 2.98 -65.42
C ILE A 304 -5.23 3.50 -65.77
N TRP A 305 -4.16 2.85 -65.32
CA TRP A 305 -2.77 3.24 -65.62
C TRP A 305 -2.43 3.05 -67.11
N TYR A 306 -2.89 1.97 -67.74
CA TYR A 306 -2.78 1.80 -69.19
C TYR A 306 -3.59 2.84 -69.98
N ALA A 307 -4.67 3.37 -69.40
CA ALA A 307 -5.51 4.40 -70.00
C ALA A 307 -5.05 5.84 -69.72
N SER A 308 -4.15 6.06 -68.74
CA SER A 308 -3.77 7.38 -68.24
C SER A 308 -2.36 7.84 -68.66
N LEU A 309 -1.72 7.15 -69.61
CA LEU A 309 -0.44 7.57 -70.24
C LEU A 309 -0.64 8.72 -71.26
N SER A 310 -1.60 9.60 -70.99
CA SER A 310 -1.85 10.87 -71.69
C SER A 310 -2.35 11.89 -70.67
N LEU A 311 -1.50 12.90 -70.43
CA LEU A 311 -1.67 14.11 -69.60
C LEU A 311 -1.48 13.94 -68.08
N ASP A 312 -0.27 14.29 -67.64
CA ASP A 312 0.14 14.46 -66.24
C ASP A 312 -0.31 15.81 -65.64
N GLY A 313 -0.76 15.75 -64.38
CA GLY A 313 -0.15 16.56 -63.32
C GLY A 313 -1.02 17.55 -62.54
N LEU A 314 -1.58 17.14 -61.39
CA LEU A 314 -1.50 17.91 -60.13
C LEU A 314 -1.78 17.07 -58.87
N SER A 315 -0.98 17.26 -57.83
CA SER A 315 -0.88 16.51 -56.57
C SER A 315 -1.86 16.93 -55.47
N SER A 316 -2.33 15.97 -54.68
CA SER A 316 -3.13 16.15 -53.45
C SER A 316 -2.32 15.82 -52.18
N THR A 317 -2.59 16.55 -51.09
CA THR A 317 -2.16 16.24 -49.72
C THR A 317 -3.39 16.07 -48.84
N ASN A 318 -3.47 14.97 -48.08
CA ASN A 318 -4.51 14.72 -47.08
C ASN A 318 -3.87 14.60 -45.69
N THR A 319 -4.30 15.49 -44.80
CA THR A 319 -4.10 15.47 -43.35
C THR A 319 -5.04 14.47 -42.68
N SER A 320 -4.53 13.73 -41.69
CA SER A 320 -5.31 12.86 -40.80
C SER A 320 -5.54 13.59 -39.48
N GLU A 321 -6.81 13.78 -39.12
CA GLU A 321 -7.24 14.33 -37.84
C GLU A 321 -7.39 13.20 -36.81
N ASP A 322 -6.53 13.20 -35.79
CA ASP A 322 -6.72 12.43 -34.56
C ASP A 322 -7.64 13.23 -33.62
N ILE A 323 -8.81 12.67 -33.34
CA ILE A 323 -9.78 13.22 -32.39
C ILE A 323 -9.40 12.75 -30.98
N GLU A 324 -8.67 13.60 -30.24
CA GLU A 324 -8.53 13.46 -28.79
C GLU A 324 -9.86 13.80 -28.09
N LEU A 325 -10.43 12.81 -27.41
CA LEU A 325 -11.57 12.97 -26.51
C LEU A 325 -11.18 13.88 -25.33
N LYS A 326 -11.61 15.15 -25.39
CA LYS A 326 -11.52 16.12 -24.28
C LYS A 326 -12.14 15.53 -23.00
N ARG A 327 -11.31 15.28 -21.99
CA ARG A 327 -11.76 15.02 -20.61
C ARG A 327 -12.53 16.26 -20.13
N LYS A 328 -13.74 16.07 -19.60
CA LYS A 328 -14.54 17.15 -18.99
C LYS A 328 -13.72 17.81 -17.89
N SER A 329 -13.70 19.15 -17.85
CA SER A 329 -13.05 19.92 -16.79
C SER A 329 -13.66 19.53 -15.44
N GLU A 330 -12.84 18.99 -14.55
CA GLU A 330 -13.29 18.57 -13.23
C GLU A 330 -13.54 19.79 -12.33
N PRO A 331 -14.55 19.74 -11.44
CA PRO A 331 -14.79 20.81 -10.48
C PRO A 331 -13.60 20.93 -9.51
N SER A 332 -13.30 22.16 -9.09
CA SER A 332 -12.19 22.46 -8.19
C SER A 332 -12.48 22.16 -6.72
N SER A 333 -13.75 21.98 -6.37
CA SER A 333 -14.23 21.69 -5.02
C SER A 333 -15.38 20.68 -5.05
N GLU A 334 -15.51 19.93 -3.97
CA GLU A 334 -16.57 18.92 -3.77
C GLU A 334 -17.28 19.15 -2.44
N ASN A 335 -18.62 19.07 -2.46
CA ASN A 335 -19.41 19.02 -1.23
C ASN A 335 -19.49 17.56 -0.77
N VAL A 336 -19.09 17.32 0.47
CA VAL A 336 -18.97 15.99 1.05
C VAL A 336 -19.92 15.88 2.24
N VAL A 337 -20.66 14.78 2.31
CA VAL A 337 -21.66 14.52 3.37
C VAL A 337 -20.99 13.90 4.59
N ASN A 338 -21.59 14.07 5.78
CA ASN A 338 -21.22 13.31 6.98
C ASN A 338 -21.11 11.79 6.71
N PHE A 339 -20.22 11.09 7.44
CA PHE A 339 -19.82 9.69 7.24
C PHE A 339 -19.07 9.36 5.95
N SER A 340 -18.62 10.36 5.20
CA SER A 340 -17.76 10.13 4.06
C SER A 340 -16.32 9.84 4.49
N ARG A 341 -15.63 9.00 3.69
CA ARG A 341 -14.19 8.80 3.81
C ARG A 341 -13.48 10.12 3.57
N VAL A 342 -12.52 10.43 4.44
CA VAL A 342 -11.65 11.59 4.29
C VAL A 342 -10.22 11.17 4.57
N THR A 343 -9.32 11.51 3.65
CA THR A 343 -7.91 11.22 3.82
C THR A 343 -7.19 12.27 4.69
N PRO A 344 -6.09 11.92 5.38
CA PRO A 344 -5.28 12.90 6.11
C PRO A 344 -4.82 14.09 5.26
N MET A 345 -4.48 13.87 3.98
CA MET A 345 -4.15 14.95 3.05
C MET A 345 -5.35 15.81 2.69
N GLN A 346 -6.54 15.22 2.60
CA GLN A 346 -7.79 15.94 2.32
C GLN A 346 -8.24 16.82 3.48
N LEU A 347 -7.94 16.45 4.73
CA LEU A 347 -8.29 17.24 5.92
C LEU A 347 -7.75 18.66 5.88
N ALA A 348 -6.53 18.85 5.36
CA ALA A 348 -5.93 20.18 5.21
C ALA A 348 -6.69 21.07 4.21
N CYS A 349 -7.46 20.47 3.31
CA CYS A 349 -8.25 21.15 2.28
C CYS A 349 -9.75 21.19 2.62
N ILE A 350 -10.16 20.80 3.83
CA ILE A 350 -11.57 20.82 4.23
C ILE A 350 -11.90 22.13 4.94
N SER A 351 -13.01 22.72 4.51
CA SER A 351 -13.60 23.90 5.12
C SER A 351 -15.06 23.65 5.45
N PHE A 352 -15.49 24.14 6.61
CA PHE A 352 -16.88 24.12 7.01
C PHE A 352 -17.52 25.45 6.62
N PRO A 353 -18.64 25.46 5.89
CA PRO A 353 -19.30 26.69 5.50
C PRO A 353 -19.79 27.45 6.74
N LEU A 354 -19.46 28.75 6.84
CA LEU A 354 -19.85 29.62 7.97
C LEU A 354 -21.37 29.83 8.05
N GLU A 355 -22.09 29.68 6.94
CA GLU A 355 -23.55 29.77 6.86
C GLU A 355 -24.25 28.44 7.22
N GLY A 356 -23.47 27.39 7.55
CA GLY A 356 -24.01 26.08 7.90
C GLY A 356 -24.73 26.08 9.25
N TRP A 357 -25.83 25.32 9.35
CA TRP A 357 -26.58 25.15 10.61
C TRP A 357 -25.77 24.44 11.70
N TYR A 358 -24.74 23.68 11.32
CA TYR A 358 -23.87 22.95 12.22
C TYR A 358 -22.43 23.43 12.06
N GLN A 359 -21.79 23.76 13.18
CA GLN A 359 -20.39 24.17 13.22
C GLN A 359 -19.63 23.31 14.23
N PRO A 360 -18.45 22.79 13.87
CA PRO A 360 -17.67 21.96 14.79
C PRO A 360 -17.14 22.82 15.95
N VAL A 361 -17.47 22.41 17.18
CA VAL A 361 -16.98 23.05 18.42
C VAL A 361 -15.67 22.40 18.89
N HIS A 362 -15.61 21.07 18.83
CA HIS A 362 -14.43 20.28 19.21
C HIS A 362 -14.08 19.25 18.13
N LEU A 363 -12.79 19.18 17.80
CA LEU A 363 -12.21 18.16 16.94
C LEU A 363 -11.63 17.06 17.84
N TYR A 364 -12.28 15.90 17.85
CA TYR A 364 -11.73 14.69 18.44
C TYR A 364 -10.85 13.96 17.41
N HIS A 365 -9.68 13.50 17.83
CA HIS A 365 -8.67 12.86 16.98
C HIS A 365 -8.35 11.45 17.43
#